data_AF-A0A6G7YDN3-F1
#
_entry.id   AF-A0A6G7YDN3-F1
#
_cell.length_a   1.000
_cell.length_b   1.000
_cell.length_c   1.000
_cell.angle_alpha   90.00
_cell.angle_beta   90.00
_cell.angle_gamma   90.00
#
_symmetry.space_group_name_H-M   'P 1'
#
loop_
_entity.id
_entity.type
_entity.pdbx_description
1 polymer ?
#
loop_
_entity_poly.entity_id
_entity_poly.type
_entity_poly.pdbx_seq_one_letter_code
_entity_poly.pdbx_strand_id
1 'polypeptide(L)'
;MMQDDNHLPSPLTIHLVRTAAESDDWGGPRFVAMSPQFVGLAGESQSSEGAVTELLWEILNSQSLAPDMIDAFRGAGYSEEVAQAWDALAKGANNRRYRYDPHAAVEILQRFTTGGVPALAACEYLAMGIQPPLAIAAHAVGGTPDEAHSYIRDSETPKWWEGAFDVDPWIASGFPFKRGRLYAHHCSVEEAREWEAVVLACGIADEDIRAILRANFTPELATVHVETAGQDAWSLAVEARRLIEERNRTHWANAPSPAGTHPWAVDGSEPPF
;
A
#
# COMPACT_ATOMS: atom_id res chain seq x y z
N MET A 1 0.39 -22.82 18.06
CA MET A 1 0.18 -24.28 17.92
C MET A 1 -0.92 -24.45 16.88
N MET A 2 -0.59 -25.03 15.73
CA MET A 2 -1.40 -25.04 14.50
C MET A 2 -2.73 -25.76 14.74
N GLN A 3 -3.85 -25.04 14.59
CA GLN A 3 -5.20 -25.60 14.57
C GLN A 3 -5.69 -25.84 13.12
N ASP A 4 -4.80 -25.73 12.13
CA ASP A 4 -5.07 -25.84 10.69
C ASP A 4 -4.77 -27.24 10.09
N ASP A 5 -4.33 -28.21 10.89
CA ASP A 5 -3.90 -29.54 10.42
C ASP A 5 -5.02 -30.38 9.77
N ASN A 6 -6.29 -29.98 9.93
CA ASN A 6 -7.45 -30.66 9.32
C ASN A 6 -7.61 -30.41 7.81
N HIS A 7 -6.77 -29.55 7.21
CA HIS A 7 -6.90 -29.16 5.80
C HIS A 7 -5.75 -29.64 4.92
N LEU A 8 -4.79 -30.38 5.47
CA LEU A 8 -3.78 -31.05 4.67
C LEU A 8 -4.35 -32.34 4.05
N PRO A 9 -4.00 -32.65 2.79
CA PRO A 9 -4.47 -33.86 2.14
C PRO A 9 -3.85 -35.06 2.86
N SER A 10 -4.67 -36.04 3.21
CA SER A 10 -4.22 -37.24 3.91
C SER A 10 -4.57 -38.49 3.10
N PRO A 11 -3.66 -39.47 2.95
CA PRO A 11 -2.31 -39.53 3.52
C PRO A 11 -1.29 -38.67 2.75
N LEU A 12 -0.36 -38.03 3.47
CA LEU A 12 0.74 -37.25 2.91
C LEU A 12 2.09 -37.96 3.16
N THR A 13 2.92 -38.07 2.12
CA THR A 13 4.29 -38.57 2.25
C THR A 13 5.27 -37.42 2.10
N ILE A 14 6.22 -37.32 3.03
CA ILE A 14 7.27 -36.31 3.03
C ILE A 14 8.63 -37.00 2.96
N HIS A 15 9.42 -36.64 1.96
CA HIS A 15 10.82 -37.00 1.82
C HIS A 15 11.67 -35.85 2.33
N LEU A 16 12.53 -36.12 3.32
CA LEU A 16 13.45 -35.15 3.87
C LEU A 16 14.87 -35.51 3.48
N VAL A 17 15.55 -34.58 2.82
CA VAL A 17 16.94 -34.72 2.41
C VAL A 17 17.78 -33.68 3.13
N ARG A 18 18.86 -34.12 3.77
CA ARG A 18 19.89 -33.21 4.29
C ARG A 18 20.90 -32.94 3.19
N THR A 19 21.05 -31.68 2.78
CA THR A 19 22.08 -31.27 1.82
C THR A 19 23.34 -30.85 2.58
N ALA A 20 24.50 -31.26 2.07
CA ALA A 20 25.77 -30.77 2.57
C ALA A 20 25.96 -29.35 2.06
N ALA A 21 26.29 -28.40 2.94
CA ALA A 21 26.62 -27.04 2.53
C ALA A 21 27.85 -27.09 1.62
N GLU A 22 27.73 -26.56 0.40
CA GLU A 22 28.91 -26.04 -0.30
C GLU A 22 29.38 -24.80 0.47
N SER A 23 30.67 -24.69 0.68
CA SER A 23 31.29 -23.82 1.67
C SER A 23 31.07 -22.32 1.41
N ASP A 24 30.09 -21.73 2.07
CA ASP A 24 30.11 -20.30 2.38
C ASP A 24 30.03 -20.07 3.90
N ASP A 25 30.50 -18.89 4.32
CA ASP A 25 30.98 -18.56 5.68
C ASP A 25 29.95 -18.65 6.81
N TRP A 26 28.72 -19.10 6.52
CA TRP A 26 27.62 -19.29 7.48
C TRP A 26 27.06 -20.74 7.46
N GLY A 27 27.76 -21.68 6.80
CA GLY A 27 27.33 -23.03 6.41
C GLY A 27 26.91 -24.02 7.51
N GLY A 28 25.69 -23.88 8.00
CA GLY A 28 24.95 -24.96 8.67
C GLY A 28 24.37 -25.98 7.67
N PRO A 29 23.99 -27.19 8.12
CA PRO A 29 23.29 -28.15 7.25
C PRO A 29 21.94 -27.57 6.80
N ARG A 30 21.63 -27.68 5.51
CA ARG A 30 20.30 -27.35 4.98
C ARG A 30 19.50 -28.63 4.81
N PHE A 31 18.19 -28.50 4.99
CA PHE A 31 17.23 -29.56 4.82
C PHE A 31 16.24 -29.15 3.73
N VAL A 32 15.96 -30.09 2.83
CA VAL A 32 14.97 -29.93 1.79
C VAL A 32 13.89 -30.99 2.01
N ALA A 33 12.66 -30.55 2.24
CA ALA A 33 11.49 -31.40 2.32
C ALA A 33 10.73 -31.38 0.99
N MET A 34 10.35 -32.54 0.48
CA MET A 34 9.58 -32.69 -0.77
C MET A 34 8.45 -33.70 -0.58
N SER A 35 7.43 -33.65 -1.43
CA SER A 35 6.35 -34.63 -1.47
C SER A 35 6.16 -35.18 -2.89
N PRO A 36 6.14 -36.51 -3.10
CA PRO A 36 5.90 -37.09 -4.42
C PRO A 36 4.46 -36.84 -4.90
N GLN A 37 3.52 -36.56 -3.99
CA GLN A 37 2.15 -36.18 -4.32
C GLN A 37 2.06 -34.75 -4.88
N PHE A 38 3.02 -33.88 -4.56
CA PHE A 38 3.04 -32.47 -4.95
C PHE A 38 4.36 -32.14 -5.68
N VAL A 39 4.47 -32.67 -6.90
CA VAL A 39 5.66 -32.52 -7.73
C VAL A 39 5.96 -31.04 -7.99
N GLY A 40 7.20 -30.64 -7.69
CA GLY A 40 7.67 -29.27 -7.88
C GLY A 40 7.58 -28.38 -6.64
N LEU A 41 6.90 -28.81 -5.57
CA LEU A 41 6.92 -28.11 -4.28
C LEU A 41 8.05 -28.62 -3.39
N ALA A 42 8.74 -27.69 -2.73
CA ALA A 42 9.79 -27.98 -1.77
C ALA A 42 9.78 -26.93 -0.65
N GLY A 43 10.16 -27.35 0.56
CA GLY A 43 10.48 -26.45 1.67
C GLY A 43 11.97 -26.55 2.01
N GLU A 44 12.63 -25.42 2.27
CA GLU A 44 14.08 -25.35 2.45
C GLU A 44 14.46 -24.56 3.70
N SER A 45 14.98 -25.27 4.71
CA SER A 45 15.32 -24.61 5.97
C SER A 45 16.63 -25.13 6.56
N GLN A 46 17.15 -24.43 7.57
CA GLN A 46 18.32 -24.88 8.34
C GLN A 46 17.98 -25.99 9.35
N SER A 47 16.69 -26.28 9.54
CA SER A 47 16.22 -27.39 10.37
C SER A 47 15.28 -28.30 9.59
N SER A 48 15.24 -29.58 9.97
CA SER A 48 14.30 -30.55 9.41
C SER A 48 12.85 -30.15 9.63
N GLU A 49 12.54 -29.62 10.81
CA GLU A 49 11.18 -29.18 11.17
C GLU A 49 10.78 -27.94 10.37
N GLY A 50 11.70 -26.99 10.18
CA GLY A 50 11.46 -25.81 9.35
C GLY A 50 11.19 -26.17 7.90
N ALA A 51 11.99 -27.08 7.33
CA ALA A 51 11.83 -27.51 5.94
C ALA A 51 10.50 -28.24 5.73
N VAL A 52 10.12 -29.12 6.67
CA VAL A 52 8.81 -29.78 6.66
C VAL A 52 7.69 -28.76 6.78
N THR A 53 7.81 -27.79 7.70
CA THR A 53 6.82 -26.72 7.86
C THR A 53 6.66 -25.95 6.57
N GLU A 54 7.73 -25.42 5.98
CA GLU A 54 7.67 -24.70 4.71
C GLU A 54 7.02 -25.52 3.59
N LEU A 55 7.36 -26.80 3.44
CA LEU A 55 6.70 -27.68 2.46
C LEU A 55 5.20 -27.81 2.73
N LEU A 56 4.80 -28.02 3.99
CA LEU A 56 3.39 -28.10 4.35
C LEU A 56 2.66 -26.79 4.02
N TRP A 57 3.32 -25.65 4.20
CA TRP A 57 2.79 -24.33 3.85
C TRP A 57 2.62 -24.17 2.33
N GLU A 58 3.60 -24.60 1.53
CA GLU A 58 3.51 -24.61 0.07
C GLU A 58 2.39 -25.52 -0.45
N ILE A 59 2.32 -26.75 0.08
CA ILE A 59 1.26 -27.71 -0.26
C ILE A 59 -0.10 -27.12 0.05
N LEU A 60 -0.27 -26.57 1.24
CA LEU A 60 -1.51 -25.94 1.66
C LEU A 60 -1.88 -24.75 0.76
N ASN A 61 -0.91 -23.92 0.38
CA ASN A 61 -1.13 -22.78 -0.51
C ASN A 61 -1.52 -23.22 -1.93
N SER A 62 -0.96 -24.33 -2.43
CA SER A 62 -1.21 -24.86 -3.78
C SER A 62 -2.60 -25.47 -3.98
N GLN A 63 -3.28 -25.86 -2.89
CA GLN A 63 -4.58 -26.51 -2.99
C GLN A 63 -5.66 -25.57 -3.52
N SER A 64 -6.67 -26.12 -4.20
CA SER A 64 -7.87 -25.35 -4.54
C SER A 64 -8.69 -25.08 -3.28
N LEU A 65 -9.57 -24.08 -3.34
CA LEU A 65 -10.56 -23.84 -2.29
C LEU A 65 -11.36 -25.11 -2.01
N ALA A 66 -11.61 -25.40 -0.73
CA ALA A 66 -12.35 -26.60 -0.34
C ALA A 66 -13.77 -26.58 -0.95
N PRO A 67 -14.33 -27.73 -1.37
CA PRO A 67 -15.70 -27.79 -1.91
C PRO A 67 -16.75 -27.13 -1.01
N ASP A 68 -16.64 -27.34 0.31
CA ASP A 68 -17.56 -26.75 1.30
C ASP A 68 -17.54 -25.22 1.30
N MET A 69 -16.41 -24.58 0.98
CA MET A 69 -16.32 -23.12 0.83
C MET A 69 -17.05 -22.66 -0.43
N ILE A 70 -16.85 -23.36 -1.54
CA ILE A 70 -17.52 -23.06 -2.82
C ILE A 70 -19.03 -23.21 -2.66
N ASP A 71 -19.47 -24.28 -1.99
CA ASP A 71 -20.88 -24.52 -1.71
C ASP A 71 -21.46 -23.49 -0.73
N ALA A 72 -20.69 -23.01 0.25
CA ALA A 72 -21.11 -21.92 1.12
C ALA A 72 -21.28 -20.60 0.36
N PHE A 73 -20.35 -20.23 -0.52
CA PHE A 73 -20.51 -19.04 -1.39
C PHE A 73 -21.74 -19.17 -2.29
N ARG A 74 -21.94 -20.34 -2.92
CA ARG A 74 -23.11 -20.61 -3.76
C ARG A 74 -24.41 -20.52 -2.95
N GLY A 75 -24.43 -21.11 -1.75
CA GLY A 75 -25.56 -21.08 -0.82
C GLY A 75 -25.90 -19.66 -0.34
N ALA A 76 -24.91 -18.78 -0.26
CA ALA A 76 -25.09 -17.36 0.04
C ALA A 76 -25.44 -16.50 -1.20
N GLY A 77 -25.56 -17.11 -2.39
CA GLY A 77 -25.96 -16.44 -3.63
C GLY A 77 -24.80 -15.77 -4.40
N TYR A 78 -23.55 -16.05 -4.05
CA TYR A 78 -22.39 -15.54 -4.78
C TYR A 78 -22.07 -16.38 -6.02
N SER A 79 -21.53 -15.73 -7.05
CA SER A 79 -21.13 -16.39 -8.29
C SER A 79 -19.85 -17.21 -8.12
N GLU A 80 -19.60 -18.11 -9.08
CA GLU A 80 -18.34 -18.85 -9.14
C GLU A 80 -17.12 -17.93 -9.29
N GLU A 81 -17.28 -16.83 -10.03
CA GLU A 81 -16.24 -15.79 -10.19
C GLU A 81 -15.84 -15.17 -8.85
N VAL A 82 -16.79 -14.91 -7.95
CA VAL A 82 -16.51 -14.42 -6.60
C VAL A 82 -15.76 -15.46 -5.77
N ALA A 83 -16.13 -16.74 -5.87
CA ALA A 83 -15.42 -17.82 -5.18
C ALA A 83 -13.98 -17.98 -5.70
N GLN A 84 -13.76 -17.82 -7.01
CA GLN A 84 -12.42 -17.84 -7.63
C GLN A 84 -11.58 -16.63 -7.20
N ALA A 85 -12.17 -15.43 -7.20
CA ALA A 85 -11.51 -14.23 -6.69
C ALA A 85 -11.11 -14.41 -5.23
N TRP A 86 -12.02 -14.94 -4.40
CA TRP A 86 -11.74 -15.25 -3.00
C TRP A 86 -10.58 -16.25 -2.84
N ASP A 87 -10.54 -17.32 -3.63
CA ASP A 87 -9.45 -18.30 -3.58
C ASP A 87 -8.09 -17.68 -3.91
N ALA A 88 -8.03 -16.80 -4.93
CA ALA A 88 -6.81 -16.08 -5.27
C ALA A 88 -6.30 -15.22 -4.10
N LEU A 89 -7.21 -14.60 -3.35
CA LEU A 89 -6.87 -13.76 -2.19
C LEU A 89 -6.47 -14.58 -0.97
N ALA A 90 -7.23 -15.63 -0.67
CA ALA A 90 -6.98 -16.50 0.47
C ALA A 90 -5.64 -17.25 0.35
N LYS A 91 -5.09 -17.38 -0.86
CA LYS A 91 -3.73 -17.88 -1.12
C LYS A 91 -2.63 -16.88 -0.71
N GLY A 92 -2.87 -15.58 -0.84
CA GLY A 92 -1.90 -14.53 -0.54
C GLY A 92 -2.09 -13.83 0.82
N ALA A 93 -3.24 -14.02 1.48
CA ALA A 93 -3.58 -13.28 2.69
C ALA A 93 -2.85 -13.80 3.96
N ASN A 94 -2.41 -12.86 4.80
CA ASN A 94 -1.84 -13.17 6.13
C ASN A 94 -2.87 -13.80 7.08
N ASN A 95 -4.16 -13.48 6.94
CA ASN A 95 -5.23 -14.04 7.77
C ASN A 95 -5.91 -15.23 7.08
N ARG A 96 -5.49 -16.43 7.46
CA ARG A 96 -5.86 -17.70 6.83
C ARG A 96 -7.24 -18.22 7.20
N ARG A 97 -7.88 -17.68 8.24
CA ARG A 97 -9.22 -18.11 8.67
C ARG A 97 -10.23 -18.00 7.53
N TYR A 98 -10.05 -17.02 6.65
CA TYR A 98 -10.88 -16.79 5.47
C TYR A 98 -10.82 -17.90 4.42
N ARG A 99 -9.81 -18.79 4.46
CA ARG A 99 -9.71 -19.92 3.53
C ARG A 99 -10.42 -21.18 4.02
N TYR A 100 -10.51 -21.35 5.34
CA TYR A 100 -10.87 -22.63 5.97
C TYR A 100 -12.16 -22.57 6.77
N ASP A 101 -12.70 -21.37 7.02
CA ASP A 101 -13.95 -21.17 7.72
C ASP A 101 -15.01 -20.61 6.75
N PRO A 102 -15.89 -21.46 6.20
CA PRO A 102 -16.93 -21.02 5.26
C PRO A 102 -17.88 -20.00 5.86
N HIS A 103 -18.17 -20.12 7.17
CA HIS A 103 -19.05 -19.18 7.86
C HIS A 103 -18.38 -17.81 7.96
N ALA A 104 -17.14 -17.76 8.43
CA ALA A 104 -16.41 -16.50 8.55
C ALA A 104 -16.19 -15.82 7.18
N ALA A 105 -15.92 -16.59 6.12
CA ALA A 105 -15.73 -16.09 4.77
C ALA A 105 -17.01 -15.49 4.17
N VAL A 106 -18.15 -16.18 4.31
CA VAL A 106 -19.44 -15.66 3.87
C VAL A 106 -19.84 -14.44 4.70
N GLU A 107 -19.67 -14.49 6.02
CA GLU A 107 -20.03 -13.41 6.93
C GLU A 107 -19.25 -12.12 6.61
N ILE A 108 -17.93 -12.21 6.43
CA ILE A 108 -17.14 -11.01 6.14
C ILE A 108 -17.51 -10.43 4.77
N LEU A 109 -17.70 -11.25 3.75
CA LEU A 109 -18.12 -10.77 2.43
C LEU A 109 -19.52 -10.13 2.47
N GLN A 110 -20.44 -10.71 3.25
CA GLN A 110 -21.77 -10.13 3.49
C GLN A 110 -21.72 -8.75 4.15
N ARG A 111 -20.74 -8.48 5.03
CA ARG A 111 -20.57 -7.16 5.64
C ARG A 111 -20.26 -6.08 4.60
N PHE A 112 -19.42 -6.38 3.61
CA PHE A 112 -19.13 -5.45 2.51
C PHE A 112 -20.36 -5.26 1.61
N THR A 113 -20.97 -6.37 1.18
CA THR A 113 -22.05 -6.33 0.18
C THR A 113 -23.35 -5.74 0.72
N THR A 114 -23.65 -5.93 2.01
CA THR A 114 -24.76 -5.25 2.68
C THR A 114 -24.55 -3.73 2.72
N GLY A 115 -23.30 -3.28 2.76
CA GLY A 115 -22.93 -1.86 2.66
C GLY A 115 -22.89 -1.32 1.23
N GLY A 116 -23.29 -2.11 0.23
CA GLY A 116 -23.37 -1.70 -1.18
C GLY A 116 -22.11 -1.95 -1.99
N VAL A 117 -21.02 -2.46 -1.40
CA VAL A 117 -19.78 -2.78 -2.14
C VAL A 117 -20.00 -4.05 -2.97
N PRO A 118 -19.76 -4.05 -4.30
CA PRO A 118 -19.84 -5.27 -5.10
C PRO A 118 -18.90 -6.36 -4.59
N ALA A 119 -19.33 -7.62 -4.65
CA ALA A 119 -18.58 -8.74 -4.06
C ALA A 119 -17.14 -8.87 -4.60
N LEU A 120 -16.92 -8.65 -5.90
CA LEU A 120 -15.57 -8.68 -6.49
C LEU A 120 -14.68 -7.53 -5.96
N ALA A 121 -15.23 -6.32 -5.84
CA ALA A 121 -14.50 -5.20 -5.24
C ALA A 121 -14.23 -5.44 -3.74
N ALA A 122 -15.17 -6.07 -3.02
CA ALA A 122 -15.00 -6.44 -1.61
C ALA A 122 -13.85 -7.44 -1.41
N CYS A 123 -13.72 -8.42 -2.32
CA CYS A 123 -12.54 -9.28 -2.40
C CYS A 123 -11.26 -8.42 -2.50
N GLU A 124 -11.16 -7.54 -3.49
CA GLU A 124 -9.95 -6.71 -3.67
C GLU A 124 -9.64 -5.81 -2.47
N TYR A 125 -10.65 -5.19 -1.84
CA TYR A 125 -10.45 -4.44 -0.60
C TYR A 125 -9.91 -5.30 0.54
N LEU A 126 -10.47 -6.50 0.73
CA LEU A 126 -10.01 -7.41 1.77
C LEU A 126 -8.56 -7.86 1.53
N ALA A 127 -8.16 -8.06 0.28
CA ALA A 127 -6.79 -8.38 -0.11
C ALA A 127 -5.76 -7.36 0.41
N MET A 128 -6.15 -6.09 0.40
CA MET A 128 -5.35 -4.96 0.86
C MET A 128 -5.42 -4.76 2.37
N GLY A 129 -6.12 -5.62 3.12
CA GLY A 129 -6.34 -5.48 4.55
C GLY A 129 -7.39 -4.41 4.92
N ILE A 130 -8.05 -3.81 3.94
CA ILE A 130 -9.07 -2.77 4.16
C ILE A 130 -10.32 -3.41 4.77
N GLN A 131 -10.73 -2.88 5.92
CA GLN A 131 -11.89 -3.39 6.67
C GLN A 131 -13.22 -2.91 6.05
N PRO A 132 -14.33 -3.63 6.27
CA PRO A 132 -15.62 -3.27 5.69
C PRO A 132 -16.04 -1.80 5.88
N PRO A 133 -15.92 -1.18 7.07
CA PRO A 133 -16.34 0.21 7.24
C PRO A 133 -15.63 1.19 6.30
N LEU A 134 -14.32 1.01 6.08
CA LEU A 134 -13.51 1.87 5.22
C LEU A 134 -13.84 1.64 3.73
N ALA A 135 -13.95 0.38 3.31
CA ALA A 135 -14.34 0.05 1.94
C ALA A 135 -15.75 0.54 1.58
N ILE A 136 -16.70 0.43 2.53
CA ILE A 136 -18.06 0.96 2.35
C ILE A 136 -18.02 2.48 2.19
N ALA A 137 -17.27 3.19 3.04
CA ALA A 137 -17.11 4.62 2.93
C ALA A 137 -16.50 5.02 1.58
N ALA A 138 -15.41 4.37 1.17
CA ALA A 138 -14.75 4.62 -0.11
C ALA A 138 -15.68 4.35 -1.31
N HIS A 139 -16.41 3.24 -1.30
CA HIS A 139 -17.32 2.89 -2.38
C HIS A 139 -18.52 3.86 -2.48
N ALA A 140 -19.06 4.31 -1.35
CA ALA A 140 -20.20 5.22 -1.31
C ALA A 140 -19.93 6.57 -2.00
N VAL A 141 -18.66 6.97 -2.10
CA VAL A 141 -18.19 8.19 -2.78
C VAL A 141 -17.60 7.93 -4.16
N GLY A 142 -17.75 6.70 -4.69
CA GLY A 142 -17.26 6.32 -6.02
C GLY A 142 -15.79 5.90 -6.08
N GLY A 143 -15.14 5.71 -4.93
CA GLY A 143 -13.80 5.13 -4.86
C GLY A 143 -13.76 3.69 -5.35
N THR A 144 -12.58 3.28 -5.85
CA THR A 144 -12.33 1.93 -6.39
C THR A 144 -11.20 1.23 -5.64
N PRO A 145 -11.12 -0.11 -5.69
CA PRO A 145 -9.98 -0.83 -5.14
C PRO A 145 -8.64 -0.43 -5.78
N ASP A 146 -8.60 -0.18 -7.10
CA ASP A 146 -7.40 0.28 -7.81
C ASP A 146 -6.81 1.58 -7.26
N GLU A 147 -7.69 2.53 -6.89
CA GLU A 147 -7.31 3.78 -6.27
C GLU A 147 -6.76 3.55 -4.85
N ALA A 148 -7.44 2.72 -4.05
CA ALA A 148 -6.98 2.36 -2.71
C ALA A 148 -5.62 1.64 -2.73
N HIS A 149 -5.41 0.73 -3.69
CA HIS A 149 -4.14 0.04 -3.91
C HIS A 149 -3.02 1.03 -4.22
N SER A 150 -3.33 2.09 -4.96
CA SER A 150 -2.34 3.13 -5.28
C SER A 150 -1.91 3.93 -4.05
N TYR A 151 -2.84 4.26 -3.14
CA TYR A 151 -2.50 4.89 -1.85
C TYR A 151 -1.65 4.00 -0.96
N ILE A 152 -2.06 2.74 -0.77
CA ILE A 152 -1.33 1.78 0.08
C ILE A 152 0.10 1.59 -0.42
N ARG A 153 0.28 1.33 -1.72
CA ARG A 153 1.61 1.15 -2.31
C ARG A 153 2.53 2.37 -2.13
N ASP A 154 2.02 3.60 -2.26
CA ASP A 154 2.85 4.79 -2.05
C ASP A 154 3.20 4.99 -0.56
N SER A 155 2.32 4.58 0.36
CA SER A 155 2.58 4.59 1.80
C SER A 155 3.66 3.60 2.24
N GLU A 156 3.77 2.46 1.54
CA GLU A 156 4.79 1.42 1.78
C GLU A 156 6.14 1.77 1.15
N THR A 157 6.18 2.76 0.24
CA THR A 157 7.42 3.13 -0.43
C THR A 157 8.33 3.87 0.57
N PRO A 158 9.57 3.39 0.82
CA PRO A 158 10.49 4.09 1.71
C PRO A 158 10.88 5.43 1.08
N LYS A 159 10.24 6.51 1.51
CA LYS A 159 10.67 7.87 1.21
C LYS A 159 10.81 8.66 2.51
N TRP A 160 11.73 9.60 2.46
CA TRP A 160 12.27 10.53 3.45
C TRP A 160 11.28 11.41 4.25
N TRP A 161 9.99 11.10 4.27
CA TRP A 161 9.02 11.75 5.17
C TRP A 161 8.91 10.96 6.47
N GLU A 162 9.44 11.54 7.55
CA GLU A 162 9.31 11.06 8.94
C GLU A 162 7.88 11.23 9.52
N GLY A 163 6.85 11.29 8.67
CA GLY A 163 5.45 11.40 9.06
C GLY A 163 4.68 10.14 8.70
N ALA A 164 3.90 9.60 9.64
CA ALA A 164 2.93 8.56 9.35
C ALA A 164 1.87 9.13 8.40
N PHE A 165 2.02 8.87 7.09
CA PHE A 165 0.98 9.16 6.12
C PHE A 165 -0.18 8.19 6.35
N ASP A 166 -1.23 8.69 6.99
CA ASP A 166 -2.45 7.92 7.19
C ASP A 166 -3.25 7.89 5.89
N VAL A 167 -3.31 6.71 5.25
CA VAL A 167 -4.00 6.48 3.98
C VAL A 167 -5.50 6.37 4.12
N ASP A 168 -6.00 5.98 5.30
CA ASP A 168 -7.40 5.61 5.51
C ASP A 168 -8.35 6.78 5.23
N PRO A 169 -8.10 8.03 5.70
CA PRO A 169 -8.94 9.18 5.37
C PRO A 169 -9.00 9.45 3.86
N TRP A 170 -7.88 9.28 3.14
CA TRP A 170 -7.81 9.51 1.70
C TRP A 170 -8.59 8.46 0.92
N ILE A 171 -8.49 7.19 1.31
CA ILE A 171 -9.27 6.10 0.74
C ILE A 171 -10.78 6.33 0.99
N ALA A 172 -11.15 6.62 2.25
CA ALA A 172 -12.54 6.87 2.65
C ALA A 172 -13.16 8.06 1.90
N SER A 173 -12.34 9.04 1.52
CA SER A 173 -12.79 10.25 0.86
C SER A 173 -13.15 10.07 -0.62
N GLY A 174 -12.68 8.99 -1.26
CA GLY A 174 -12.84 8.78 -2.69
C GLY A 174 -12.00 9.68 -3.58
N PHE A 175 -11.05 10.44 -3.01
CA PHE A 175 -10.17 11.29 -3.79
C PHE A 175 -9.35 10.45 -4.79
N PRO A 176 -9.32 10.81 -6.08
CA PRO A 176 -8.43 10.17 -7.04
C PRO A 176 -6.98 10.25 -6.54
N PHE A 177 -6.23 9.15 -6.60
CA PHE A 177 -4.89 9.01 -6.02
C PHE A 177 -3.94 10.12 -6.46
N LYS A 178 -3.90 10.42 -7.77
CA LYS A 178 -3.04 11.49 -8.29
C LYS A 178 -3.35 12.84 -7.67
N ARG A 179 -4.61 13.08 -7.34
CA ARG A 179 -5.08 14.31 -6.72
C ARG A 179 -4.86 14.31 -5.22
N GLY A 180 -5.20 13.24 -4.51
CA GLY A 180 -4.91 13.16 -3.07
C GLY A 180 -3.42 13.24 -2.76
N ARG A 181 -2.56 12.63 -3.58
CA ARG A 181 -1.09 12.73 -3.45
C ARG A 181 -0.56 14.17 -3.59
N LEU A 182 -1.27 15.04 -4.31
CA LEU A 182 -0.93 16.46 -4.39
C LEU A 182 -1.07 17.16 -3.02
N TYR A 183 -2.11 16.77 -2.26
CA TYR A 183 -2.54 17.41 -1.02
C TYR A 183 -1.97 16.75 0.24
N ALA A 184 -1.75 15.43 0.19
CA ALA A 184 -1.37 14.56 1.30
C ALA A 184 -0.26 15.07 2.22
N HIS A 185 0.73 15.79 1.67
CA HIS A 185 1.86 16.32 2.43
C HIS A 185 1.66 17.75 2.96
N HIS A 186 0.54 18.38 2.63
CA HIS A 186 0.31 19.80 2.85
C HIS A 186 -0.94 20.07 3.69
N CYS A 187 -1.95 19.20 3.63
CA CYS A 187 -3.21 19.42 4.32
C CYS A 187 -3.96 18.12 4.60
N SER A 188 -5.00 18.24 5.43
CA SER A 188 -6.01 17.20 5.67
C SER A 188 -6.90 16.96 4.43
N VAL A 189 -7.72 15.90 4.48
CA VAL A 189 -8.72 15.59 3.45
C VAL A 189 -9.78 16.68 3.38
N GLU A 190 -10.20 17.21 4.52
CA GLU A 190 -11.20 18.28 4.62
C GLU A 190 -10.70 19.55 3.91
N GLU A 191 -9.48 19.99 4.23
CA GLU A 191 -8.83 21.12 3.56
C GLU A 191 -8.60 20.85 2.07
N ALA A 192 -8.30 19.59 1.68
CA ALA A 192 -8.15 19.23 0.27
C ALA A 192 -9.47 19.43 -0.51
N ARG A 193 -10.63 19.16 0.11
CA ARG A 193 -11.95 19.42 -0.52
C ARG A 193 -12.19 20.92 -0.72
N GLU A 194 -11.79 21.73 0.26
CA GLU A 194 -11.87 23.19 0.15
C GLU A 194 -10.95 23.70 -0.96
N TRP A 195 -9.74 23.13 -1.06
CA TRP A 195 -8.82 23.43 -2.16
C TRP A 195 -9.40 23.08 -3.53
N GLU A 196 -10.09 21.95 -3.70
CA GLU A 196 -10.76 21.62 -4.97
C GLU A 196 -11.81 22.66 -5.35
N ALA A 197 -12.57 23.17 -4.38
CA ALA A 197 -13.55 24.23 -4.63
C ALA A 197 -12.87 25.51 -5.11
N VAL A 198 -11.75 25.90 -4.49
CA VAL A 198 -10.96 27.07 -4.91
C VAL A 198 -10.33 26.87 -6.29
N VAL A 199 -9.75 25.69 -6.55
CA VAL A 199 -9.15 25.36 -7.85
C VAL A 199 -10.18 25.45 -8.97
N LEU A 200 -11.37 24.90 -8.75
CA LEU A 200 -12.46 24.97 -9.72
C LEU A 200 -12.97 26.39 -9.92
N ALA A 201 -13.20 27.14 -8.84
CA ALA A 201 -13.73 28.51 -8.90
C ALA A 201 -12.76 29.49 -9.58
N CYS A 202 -11.45 29.32 -9.33
CA CYS A 202 -10.42 30.22 -9.81
C CYS A 202 -9.72 29.74 -11.10
N GLY A 203 -9.97 28.50 -11.54
CA GLY A 203 -9.32 27.91 -12.71
C GLY A 203 -7.81 27.69 -12.53
N ILE A 204 -7.37 27.27 -11.34
CA ILE A 204 -5.95 27.08 -11.00
C ILE A 204 -5.41 25.82 -11.69
N ALA A 205 -4.28 25.93 -12.39
CA ALA A 205 -3.63 24.78 -13.00
C ALA A 205 -2.91 23.90 -11.96
N ASP A 206 -2.76 22.60 -12.26
CA ASP A 206 -2.09 21.62 -11.38
C ASP A 206 -0.65 21.99 -11.00
N GLU A 207 0.06 22.69 -11.87
CA GLU A 207 1.42 23.16 -11.59
C GLU A 207 1.44 24.34 -10.61
N ASP A 208 0.41 25.19 -10.66
CA ASP A 208 0.27 26.37 -9.82
C ASP A 208 -0.17 25.98 -8.40
N ILE A 209 -1.13 25.05 -8.28
CA ILE A 209 -1.58 24.56 -6.96
C ILE A 209 -0.43 23.92 -6.17
N ARG A 210 0.53 23.24 -6.83
CA ARG A 210 1.74 22.73 -6.14
C ARG A 210 2.58 23.85 -5.53
N ALA A 211 2.76 24.94 -6.26
CA ALA A 211 3.51 26.08 -5.75
C ALA A 211 2.76 26.74 -4.57
N ILE A 212 1.44 26.90 -4.70
CA ILE A 212 0.58 27.49 -3.68
C ILE A 212 0.62 26.68 -2.37
N LEU A 213 0.45 25.35 -2.45
CA LEU A 213 0.52 24.45 -1.29
C LEU A 213 1.91 24.47 -0.63
N ARG A 214 3.00 24.48 -1.42
CA ARG A 214 4.38 24.53 -0.90
C ARG A 214 4.75 25.86 -0.24
N ALA A 215 4.06 26.94 -0.61
CA ALA A 215 4.13 28.24 0.01
C ALA A 215 3.27 28.34 1.29
N ASN A 216 2.59 27.26 1.69
CA ASN A 216 1.73 27.17 2.87
C ASN A 216 0.53 28.14 2.85
N PHE A 217 -0.02 28.42 1.67
CA PHE A 217 -1.34 29.06 1.62
C PHE A 217 -2.41 28.14 2.20
N THR A 218 -3.48 28.74 2.72
CA THR A 218 -4.74 28.05 3.04
C THR A 218 -5.79 28.37 1.98
N PRO A 219 -6.87 27.57 1.86
CA PRO A 219 -7.97 27.86 0.94
C PRO A 219 -8.56 29.27 1.13
N GLU A 220 -8.68 29.73 2.37
CA GLU A 220 -9.22 31.05 2.70
C GLU A 220 -8.29 32.17 2.22
N LEU A 221 -6.99 32.03 2.47
CA LEU A 221 -6.00 33.02 2.02
C LEU A 221 -5.94 33.10 0.50
N ALA A 222 -6.04 31.97 -0.20
CA ALA A 222 -6.11 31.94 -1.65
C ALA A 222 -7.36 32.65 -2.17
N THR A 223 -8.53 32.38 -1.57
CA THR A 223 -9.80 33.02 -1.93
C THR A 223 -9.71 34.54 -1.76
N VAL A 224 -9.26 35.00 -0.59
CA VAL A 224 -9.08 36.43 -0.31
C VAL A 224 -8.09 37.05 -1.30
N HIS A 225 -6.99 36.37 -1.65
CA HIS A 225 -6.01 36.91 -2.58
C HIS A 225 -6.62 37.15 -3.97
N VAL A 226 -7.38 36.18 -4.48
CA VAL A 226 -8.06 36.28 -5.79
C VAL A 226 -9.12 37.39 -5.77
N GLU A 227 -9.93 37.48 -4.71
CA GLU A 227 -10.99 38.48 -4.58
C GLU A 227 -10.45 39.91 -4.40
N THR A 228 -9.44 40.09 -3.55
CA THR A 228 -8.95 41.42 -3.15
C THR A 228 -8.02 42.03 -4.19
N ALA A 229 -7.23 41.20 -4.88
CA ALA A 229 -6.32 41.70 -5.89
C ALA A 229 -7.03 42.02 -7.22
N GLY A 230 -8.26 41.51 -7.44
CA GLY A 230 -8.88 41.52 -8.76
C GLY A 230 -8.02 40.82 -9.82
N GLN A 231 -7.15 39.91 -9.37
CA GLN A 231 -6.16 39.22 -10.18
C GLN A 231 -6.56 37.76 -10.40
N ASP A 232 -6.11 37.20 -11.51
CA ASP A 232 -6.37 35.82 -11.90
C ASP A 232 -5.53 34.81 -11.09
N ALA A 233 -5.86 33.53 -11.21
CA ALA A 233 -5.14 32.42 -10.57
C ALA A 233 -3.61 32.46 -10.78
N TRP A 234 -3.15 33.09 -11.87
CA TRP A 234 -1.75 33.24 -12.19
C TRP A 234 -1.00 34.12 -11.19
N SER A 235 -1.61 35.21 -10.69
CA SER A 235 -0.92 36.09 -9.75
C SER A 235 -0.65 35.42 -8.40
N LEU A 236 -1.62 34.63 -7.92
CA LEU A 236 -1.48 33.83 -6.70
C LEU A 236 -0.31 32.83 -6.84
N ALA A 237 -0.20 32.20 -8.02
CA ALA A 237 0.89 31.28 -8.31
C ALA A 237 2.26 31.98 -8.37
N VAL A 238 2.32 33.18 -8.94
CA VAL A 238 3.54 34.01 -8.98
C VAL A 238 3.97 34.40 -7.56
N GLU A 239 3.03 34.85 -6.73
CA GLU A 239 3.33 35.20 -5.34
C GLU A 239 3.78 33.99 -4.52
N ALA A 240 3.13 32.84 -4.69
CA ALA A 240 3.54 31.60 -4.05
C ALA A 240 4.98 31.20 -4.44
N ARG A 241 5.35 31.29 -5.73
CA ARG A 241 6.72 31.04 -6.20
C ARG A 241 7.71 32.03 -5.58
N ARG A 242 7.36 33.32 -5.52
CA ARG A 242 8.18 34.37 -4.89
C ARG A 242 8.46 34.06 -3.42
N LEU A 243 7.43 33.65 -2.67
CA LEU A 243 7.55 33.30 -1.25
C LEU A 243 8.43 32.05 -1.04
N ILE A 244 8.31 31.05 -1.90
CA ILE A 244 9.19 29.87 -1.87
C ILE A 244 10.66 30.28 -2.10
N GLU A 245 10.93 31.13 -3.08
CA GLU A 245 12.29 31.63 -3.36
C GLU A 245 12.86 32.42 -2.18
N GLU A 246 12.05 33.28 -1.55
CA GLU A 246 12.45 34.07 -0.39
C GLU A 246 12.76 33.19 0.83
N ARG A 247 11.92 32.18 1.09
CA ARG A 247 12.15 31.17 2.14
C ARG A 247 13.45 30.41 1.88
N ASN A 248 13.67 29.96 0.66
CA ASN A 248 14.88 29.22 0.28
C ASN A 248 16.12 30.11 0.45
N ARG A 249 16.07 31.37 0.02
CA ARG A 249 17.18 32.32 0.19
C ARG A 249 17.52 32.53 1.66
N THR A 250 16.51 32.65 2.51
CA THR A 250 16.67 32.84 3.96
C THR A 250 17.23 31.59 4.63
N HIS A 251 16.75 30.41 4.24
CA HIS A 251 17.29 29.13 4.71
C HIS A 251 18.78 28.99 4.36
N TRP A 252 19.20 29.33 3.13
CA TRP A 252 20.60 29.29 2.72
C TRP A 252 21.47 30.36 3.37
N ALA A 253 20.93 31.56 3.61
CA ALA A 253 21.66 32.63 4.30
C ALA A 253 21.92 32.30 5.79
N ASN A 254 21.03 31.52 6.41
CA ASN A 254 21.10 31.10 7.81
C ASN A 254 21.65 29.68 8.00
N ALA A 255 21.94 28.96 6.92
CA ALA A 255 22.61 27.67 7.01
C ALA A 255 23.98 27.90 7.65
N PRO A 256 24.38 27.13 8.67
CA PRO A 256 25.70 27.27 9.26
C PRO A 256 26.73 27.12 8.15
N SER A 257 27.49 28.18 7.91
CA SER A 257 28.64 28.15 7.01
C SER A 257 29.48 26.94 7.41
N PRO A 258 29.92 26.08 6.47
CA PRO A 258 30.71 24.90 6.81
C PRO A 258 32.04 25.36 7.42
N ALA A 259 32.03 25.54 8.73
CA ALA A 259 33.17 26.00 9.50
C ALA A 259 34.11 24.81 9.66
N GLY A 260 35.16 24.81 8.86
CA GLY A 260 36.43 24.19 9.22
C GLY A 260 36.56 22.71 8.91
N THR A 261 36.85 22.40 7.65
CA THR A 261 37.83 21.36 7.31
C THR A 261 38.58 21.77 6.04
N HIS A 262 39.48 22.74 6.19
CA HIS A 262 40.72 22.69 5.41
C HIS A 262 41.80 22.15 6.35
N PRO A 263 42.43 21.04 5.95
CA PRO A 263 43.88 21.04 6.05
C PRO A 263 44.51 20.36 4.83
N TRP A 264 44.33 20.88 3.61
CA TRP A 264 45.26 20.59 2.51
C TRP A 264 45.37 21.81 1.60
N ALA A 265 46.21 22.75 2.02
CA ALA A 265 47.01 23.47 1.05
C ALA A 265 48.16 22.53 0.63
N VAL A 266 48.44 22.53 -0.67
CA VAL A 266 49.64 21.99 -1.33
C VAL A 266 49.66 20.47 -1.55
N ASP A 267 49.13 20.02 -2.69
CA ASP A 267 50.04 19.52 -3.74
C ASP A 267 49.47 19.79 -5.13
N GLY A 268 50.34 20.27 -6.02
CA GLY A 268 50.01 20.82 -7.32
C GLY A 268 49.70 19.76 -8.37
N SER A 269 48.43 19.41 -8.52
CA SER A 269 47.96 18.70 -9.72
C SER A 269 46.66 19.32 -10.21
N GLU A 270 46.73 19.97 -11.38
CA GLU A 270 45.57 20.38 -12.16
C GLU A 270 44.74 19.15 -12.53
N PRO A 271 43.40 19.20 -12.43
CA PRO A 271 42.56 18.21 -13.11
C PRO A 271 42.59 18.48 -14.63
N PRO A 272 42.73 17.44 -15.47
CA PRO A 272 42.62 17.58 -16.92
C PRO A 272 41.15 17.82 -17.31
N PHE A 273 41.00 18.45 -18.48
CA PHE A 273 39.74 18.74 -19.19
C PHE A 273 38.65 17.69 -19.07
#